data_AF-A0A4U8S7X2-F1
#
_entry.id   AF-A0A4U8S7X2-F1
#
_cell.length_a   1.000
_cell.length_b   1.000
_cell.length_c   1.000
_cell.angle_alpha   90.00
_cell.angle_beta   90.00
_cell.angle_gamma   90.00
#
_symmetry.space_group_name_H-M   'P 1'
#
loop_
_entity.id
_entity.type
_entity.pdbx_description
1 polymer ?
#
loop_
_entity_poly.entity_id
_entity_poly.type
_entity_poly.pdbx_seq_one_letter_code
_entity_poly.pdbx_strand_id
1 'polypeptide(L)'
;MANQFGVIRNDIQHIGSSAKVDATQPKQEGLDFVKVLKDSVQEVNLEQQTSEKALADMASGQVKDLHQAAIAINRAENSMKVMLEVRNKAINAYKEILRTQI
;
A
#
# COMPACT_ATOMS: atom_id res chain seq x y z
N MET A 1 38.53 -13.15 -61.79
CA MET A 1 38.70 -14.04 -60.64
C MET A 1 39.69 -13.42 -59.67
N ALA A 2 39.22 -12.91 -58.52
CA ALA A 2 39.95 -12.71 -57.26
C ALA A 2 38.98 -12.06 -56.24
N ASN A 3 38.66 -12.78 -55.16
CA ASN A 3 37.94 -12.24 -54.00
C ASN A 3 38.89 -11.45 -53.12
N GLN A 4 38.45 -10.30 -52.60
CA GLN A 4 38.89 -9.78 -51.31
C GLN A 4 37.67 -9.26 -50.54
N PHE A 5 37.10 -10.15 -49.72
CA PHE A 5 36.08 -9.80 -48.73
C PHE A 5 36.70 -8.82 -47.73
N GLY A 6 36.16 -7.61 -47.67
CA GLY A 6 36.48 -6.65 -46.62
C GLY A 6 36.04 -7.20 -45.27
N VAL A 7 37.01 -7.38 -44.38
CA VAL A 7 36.83 -7.67 -42.96
C VAL A 7 35.99 -6.58 -42.30
N ILE A 8 34.85 -6.96 -41.71
CA ILE A 8 34.13 -6.11 -40.75
C ILE A 8 34.99 -6.01 -39.50
N ARG A 9 35.52 -4.82 -39.21
CA ARG A 9 36.21 -4.51 -37.95
C ARG A 9 35.13 -4.25 -36.89
N ASN A 10 35.13 -5.04 -35.83
CA ASN A 10 34.27 -4.85 -34.67
C ASN A 10 34.94 -3.84 -33.73
N ASP A 11 34.57 -2.56 -33.86
CA ASP A 11 35.03 -1.50 -32.97
C ASP A 11 34.27 -1.59 -31.64
N ILE A 12 34.72 -2.50 -30.75
CA ILE A 12 34.32 -2.48 -29.34
C ILE A 12 35.01 -1.25 -28.71
N GLN A 13 34.33 -0.12 -28.79
CA GLN A 13 34.70 1.06 -28.02
C GLN A 13 34.38 0.78 -26.55
N HIS A 14 35.43 0.78 -25.73
CA HIS A 14 35.37 0.81 -24.28
C HIS A 14 34.49 1.98 -23.80
N ILE A 15 33.30 1.68 -23.27
CA ILE A 15 32.49 2.65 -22.54
C ILE A 15 32.99 2.69 -21.11
N GLY A 16 34.14 3.35 -20.92
CA GLY A 16 34.67 3.75 -19.62
C GLY A 16 34.49 5.27 -19.46
N SER A 17 33.29 5.72 -19.08
CA SER A 17 33.11 7.05 -18.49
C SER A 17 31.82 7.10 -17.68
N SER A 18 31.99 6.88 -16.38
CA SER A 18 31.36 7.60 -15.27
C SER A 18 29.98 8.22 -15.49
N ALA A 19 28.95 7.40 -15.64
CA ALA A 19 27.61 7.75 -15.15
C ALA A 19 27.44 7.06 -13.80
N LYS A 20 27.39 7.88 -12.75
CA LYS A 20 27.24 7.48 -11.35
C LYS A 20 26.17 6.39 -11.23
N VAL A 21 26.60 5.19 -10.85
CA VAL A 21 25.71 4.21 -10.23
C VAL A 21 25.33 4.85 -8.91
N ASP A 22 24.15 5.48 -8.88
CA ASP A 22 23.64 6.11 -7.68
C ASP A 22 23.43 4.98 -6.67
N ALA A 23 24.37 4.92 -5.73
CA ALA A 23 24.40 3.92 -4.70
C ALA A 23 23.15 4.09 -3.85
N THR A 24 22.30 3.07 -3.88
CA THR A 24 21.56 2.55 -2.73
C THR A 24 21.31 3.57 -1.62
N GLN A 25 20.31 4.44 -1.81
CA GLN A 25 19.65 5.01 -0.65
C GLN A 25 19.00 3.83 0.11
N PRO A 26 19.20 3.69 1.43
CA PRO A 26 18.44 2.74 2.22
C PRO A 26 16.98 3.20 2.14
N LYS A 27 16.20 2.55 1.28
CA LYS A 27 14.78 2.82 1.10
C LYS A 27 14.14 2.68 2.48
N GLN A 28 13.57 3.78 2.97
CA GLN A 28 12.92 3.86 4.28
C GLN A 28 11.58 3.10 4.26
N GLU A 29 11.55 1.84 3.80
CA GLU A 29 10.34 1.06 3.56
C GLU A 29 9.51 0.88 4.85
N GLY A 30 10.16 0.86 6.02
CA GLY A 30 9.47 0.80 7.31
C GLY A 30 8.68 2.06 7.66
N LEU A 31 9.14 3.26 7.25
CA LEU A 31 8.40 4.51 7.50
C LEU A 31 7.18 4.62 6.58
N ASP A 32 7.30 4.13 5.34
CA ASP A 32 6.21 4.16 4.37
C ASP A 32 5.04 3.25 4.79
N PHE A 33 5.31 2.04 5.27
CA PHE A 33 4.26 1.14 5.74
C PHE A 33 3.50 1.71 6.94
N VAL A 34 4.22 2.25 7.93
CA VAL A 34 3.59 2.85 9.13
C VAL A 34 2.72 4.04 8.74
N LYS A 35 3.16 4.86 7.78
CA LYS A 35 2.37 5.97 7.25
C LYS A 35 1.08 5.46 6.60
N VAL A 36 1.18 4.50 5.68
CA VAL A 36 0.02 3.91 5.00
C VAL A 36 -0.95 3.31 6.01
N LEU A 37 -0.44 2.54 6.98
CA LEU A 37 -1.28 1.95 8.03
C LEU A 37 -2.01 3.01 8.86
N LYS A 38 -1.33 4.10 9.23
CA LYS A 38 -1.94 5.23 9.94
C LYS A 38 -3.03 5.89 9.11
N ASP A 39 -2.77 6.13 7.83
CA ASP A 39 -3.72 6.74 6.91
C ASP A 39 -4.96 5.84 6.75
N SER A 40 -4.77 4.52 6.60
CA SER A 40 -5.87 3.54 6.53
C SER A 40 -6.71 3.50 7.82
N VAL A 41 -6.09 3.61 8.99
CA VAL A 41 -6.84 3.70 10.27
C VAL A 41 -7.70 4.96 10.32
N GLN A 42 -7.16 6.09 9.85
CA GLN A 42 -7.92 7.34 9.78
C GLN A 42 -9.08 7.22 8.79
N GLU A 43 -8.87 6.57 7.65
CA GLU A 43 -9.91 6.30 6.67
C GLU A 43 -11.05 5.44 7.25
N VAL A 44 -10.74 4.33 7.92
CA VAL A 44 -11.74 3.50 8.61
C VAL A 44 -12.56 4.33 9.60
N ASN A 45 -11.92 5.22 10.35
CA ASN A 45 -12.60 6.10 11.30
C ASN A 45 -13.55 7.11 10.62
N LEU A 46 -13.17 7.64 9.45
CA LEU A 46 -14.03 8.52 8.65
C LEU A 46 -15.23 7.76 8.07
N GLU A 47 -15.00 6.54 7.58
CA GLU A 47 -16.08 5.66 7.10
C GLU A 47 -17.06 5.34 8.24
N GLN A 48 -16.55 5.08 9.45
CA GLN A 48 -17.38 4.80 10.63
C GLN A 48 -18.27 6.01 11.00
N GLN A 49 -17.71 7.21 11.09
CA GLN A 49 -18.50 8.43 11.35
C GLN A 49 -19.55 8.68 10.26
N THR A 50 -19.20 8.42 9.00
CA THR A 50 -20.14 8.55 7.89
C THR A 50 -21.29 7.55 8.02
N SER A 51 -21.00 6.30 8.40
CA SER A 51 -22.02 5.28 8.63
C SER A 51 -22.93 5.61 9.81
N GLU A 52 -22.39 6.17 10.90
CA GLU A 52 -23.17 6.59 12.07
C GLU A 52 -24.15 7.70 11.73
N LYS A 53 -23.70 8.68 10.93
CA LYS A 53 -24.58 9.73 10.41
C LYS A 53 -25.68 9.14 9.52
N ALA A 54 -25.31 8.24 8.60
CA ALA A 54 -26.27 7.58 7.73
C ALA A 54 -27.32 6.78 8.53
N LEU A 55 -26.89 6.07 9.58
CA LEU A 55 -27.77 5.36 10.51
C LEU A 55 -28.71 6.31 11.25
N ALA A 56 -28.22 7.45 11.73
CA ALA A 56 -29.03 8.45 12.42
C ALA A 56 -30.08 9.09 11.46
N ASP A 57 -29.67 9.42 10.23
CA ASP A 57 -30.56 9.95 9.20
C ASP A 57 -31.63 8.91 8.80
N MET A 58 -31.26 7.62 8.75
CA MET A 58 -32.20 6.52 8.52
C MET A 58 -33.20 6.36 9.66
N ALA A 59 -32.72 6.31 10.91
CA ALA A 59 -33.56 6.12 12.09
C ALA A 59 -34.52 7.29 12.34
N SER A 60 -34.12 8.51 11.96
CA SER A 60 -34.94 9.73 12.06
C SER A 60 -35.88 9.95 10.86
N GLY A 61 -35.78 9.12 9.82
CA GLY A 61 -36.57 9.27 8.58
C GLY A 61 -36.13 10.43 7.68
N GLN A 62 -34.97 11.04 7.92
CA GLN A 62 -34.41 12.15 7.12
C GLN A 62 -33.56 11.67 5.94
N VAL A 63 -33.31 10.36 5.84
CA VAL A 63 -32.53 9.76 4.77
C VAL A 63 -33.20 9.96 3.41
N LYS A 64 -32.47 10.61 2.49
CA LYS A 64 -32.95 10.85 1.12
C LYS A 64 -32.74 9.64 0.21
N ASP A 65 -31.69 8.87 0.46
CA ASP A 65 -31.30 7.71 -0.33
C ASP A 65 -30.88 6.56 0.61
N LEU A 66 -31.79 5.60 0.78
CA LEU A 66 -31.57 4.41 1.61
C LEU A 66 -30.46 3.52 1.06
N HIS A 67 -30.29 3.48 -0.27
CA HIS A 67 -29.28 2.62 -0.89
C HIS A 67 -27.87 3.16 -0.63
N GLN A 68 -27.67 4.48 -0.75
CA GLN A 68 -26.39 5.11 -0.40
C GLN A 68 -26.08 4.99 1.09
N ALA A 69 -27.09 5.15 1.96
CA ALA A 69 -26.93 4.93 3.39
C ALA A 69 -26.49 3.48 3.69
N ALA A 70 -27.14 2.51 3.07
CA ALA A 70 -26.76 1.10 3.19
C ALA A 70 -25.33 0.83 2.68
N ILE A 71 -24.91 1.44 1.57
CA ILE A 71 -23.52 1.32 1.08
C ILE A 71 -22.53 1.87 2.10
N ALA A 72 -22.79 3.04 2.66
CA ALA A 72 -21.90 3.67 3.65
C ALA A 72 -21.74 2.79 4.90
N ILE A 73 -22.83 2.20 5.39
CA ILE A 73 -22.82 1.27 6.52
C ILE A 73 -22.01 0.01 6.20
N ASN A 74 -22.30 -0.65 5.09
CA ASN A 74 -21.59 -1.87 4.70
C ASN A 74 -20.09 -1.64 4.46
N ARG A 75 -19.73 -0.49 3.90
CA ARG A 75 -18.34 -0.07 3.70
C ARG A 75 -17.62 0.04 5.05
N ALA A 76 -18.17 0.80 6.00
CA ALA A 76 -17.58 0.94 7.33
C ALA A 76 -17.42 -0.41 8.04
N GLU A 77 -18.45 -1.27 8.00
CA GLU A 77 -18.38 -2.61 8.58
C GLU A 77 -17.27 -3.47 7.97
N ASN A 78 -17.16 -3.50 6.64
CA ASN A 78 -16.16 -4.31 5.96
C ASN A 78 -14.74 -3.79 6.21
N SER A 79 -14.55 -2.47 6.15
CA SER A 79 -13.25 -1.85 6.44
C SER A 79 -12.81 -2.08 7.88
N MET A 80 -13.74 -2.01 8.84
CA MET A 80 -13.46 -2.37 10.23
C MET A 80 -13.06 -3.85 10.38
N LYS A 81 -13.75 -4.78 9.72
CA LYS A 81 -13.38 -6.21 9.73
C LYS A 81 -11.95 -6.41 9.24
N VAL A 82 -11.59 -5.78 8.12
CA VAL A 82 -10.22 -5.83 7.58
C VAL A 82 -9.21 -5.24 8.56
N MET A 83 -9.52 -4.10 9.18
CA MET A 83 -8.64 -3.45 10.16
C MET A 83 -8.40 -4.33 11.39
N LEU A 84 -9.42 -5.03 11.88
CA LEU A 84 -9.29 -5.97 13.00
C LEU A 84 -8.36 -7.14 12.65
N GLU A 85 -8.43 -7.67 11.43
CA GLU A 85 -7.50 -8.71 10.97
C GLU A 85 -6.06 -8.20 10.91
N VAL A 86 -5.84 -6.98 10.41
CA VAL A 86 -4.51 -6.36 10.40
C VAL A 86 -3.99 -6.16 11.84
N ARG A 87 -4.84 -5.66 12.75
CA ARG A 87 -4.50 -5.51 14.17
C ARG A 87 -4.10 -6.85 14.79
N ASN A 88 -4.87 -7.91 14.55
CA ASN A 88 -4.56 -9.25 15.05
C ASN A 88 -3.21 -9.75 14.53
N LYS A 89 -2.94 -9.57 13.22
CA LYS A 89 -1.65 -9.94 12.62
C LYS A 89 -0.49 -9.15 13.20
N ALA A 90 -0.64 -7.84 13.43
CA ALA A 90 0.39 -7.01 14.04
C ALA A 90 0.72 -7.46 15.47
N ILE A 91 -0.31 -7.74 16.28
CA ILE A 91 -0.12 -8.29 17.64
C ILE A 91 0.59 -9.64 17.60
N ASN A 92 0.21 -10.51 16.66
CA ASN A 92 0.84 -11.83 16.51
C ASN A 92 2.31 -11.71 16.08
N ALA A 93 2.63 -10.83 15.12
CA ALA A 93 4.00 -10.57 14.70
C ALA A 93 4.86 -10.06 15.86
N TYR A 94 4.33 -9.15 16.69
CA TYR A 94 5.02 -8.69 17.89
C TYR A 94 5.28 -9.84 18.88
N LYS A 95 4.28 -10.69 19.13
CA LYS A 95 4.43 -11.88 19.99
C LYS A 95 5.48 -12.86 19.45
N GLU A 96 5.56 -13.04 18.13
CA GLU A 96 6.53 -13.94 17.50
C GLU A 96 7.97 -13.44 17.68
N ILE A 97 8.21 -12.13 17.49
CA ILE A 97 9.52 -11.51 17.72
C ILE A 97 10.00 -11.73 19.17
N LEU A 98 9.10 -11.70 20.15
CA LEU A 98 9.43 -12.00 21.54
C LEU A 98 9.79 -13.48 21.76
N ARG A 99 9.14 -14.39 21.03
CA ARG A 99 9.43 -15.84 21.10
C ARG A 99 10.77 -16.20 20.48
N THR A 100 11.22 -15.50 19.45
CA THR A 100 12.52 -15.78 18.80
C THR A 100 13.72 -15.35 19.64
N GLN A 101 13.52 -14.46 20.62
CA GLN A 101 14.60 -13.91 21.47
C GLN A 101 14.86 -14.71 22.75
N ILE A 102 14.03 -15.71 23.08
CA ILE A 102 14.26 -16.63 24.20
C ILE A 102 14.99 -17.90 23.75
#